data_AF-A0A3N5V7M4-F1
#
_entry.id   AF-A0A3N5V7M4-F1
#
_cell.length_a   1.000
_cell.length_b   1.000
_cell.length_c   1.000
_cell.angle_alpha   90.00
_cell.angle_beta   90.00
_cell.angle_gamma   90.00
#
_symmetry.space_group_name_H-M   'P 1'
#
loop_
_entity.id
_entity.type
_entity.pdbx_description
1 polymer ?
#
loop_
_entity_poly.entity_id
_entity_poly.type
_entity_poly.pdbx_seq_one_letter_code
_entity_poly.pdbx_strand_id
1 'polypeptide(L)' 'MDAVRQEKHSFTIGDPYKVDIDIAFAENGNVTLTANNRTTNPYYCKYHQPVIAGQVLALPQ' A
#
# COMPACT_ATOMS: atom_id res chain seq x y z
N MET A 1 11.10 16.19 -19.79
CA MET A 1 10.46 14.91 -19.42
C MET A 1 9.31 15.23 -18.49
N ASP A 2 8.20 14.50 -18.60
CA ASP A 2 7.02 14.69 -17.75
C ASP A 2 7.30 14.09 -16.37
N ALA A 3 7.37 14.92 -15.33
CA ALA A 3 7.70 14.50 -13.97
C ALA A 3 6.72 13.44 -13.45
N VAL A 4 5.45 13.52 -13.86
CA VAL A 4 4.40 12.57 -13.48
C VAL A 4 4.73 11.16 -13.97
N ARG A 5 5.38 11.02 -15.12
CA ARG A 5 5.74 9.70 -15.68
C ARG A 5 6.93 9.03 -14.99
N GLN A 6 7.67 9.77 -14.18
CA GLN A 6 8.83 9.27 -13.42
C GLN A 6 8.51 9.07 -11.93
N GLU A 7 7.38 9.61 -11.48
CA GLU A 7 6.91 9.47 -10.12
C GLU A 7 6.56 8.00 -9.83
N LYS A 8 7.03 7.52 -8.67
CA LYS A 8 6.77 6.17 -8.18
C LYS A 8 5.92 6.24 -6.94
N HIS A 9 4.96 5.35 -6.83
CA HIS A 9 4.22 5.13 -5.60
C HIS A 9 4.43 3.72 -5.10
N SER A 10 4.07 3.51 -3.84
CA SER A 10 3.99 2.17 -3.28
C SER A 10 2.78 2.06 -2.37
N PHE A 11 2.26 0.85 -2.28
CA PHE A 11 1.33 0.44 -1.25
C PHE A 11 2.06 -0.55 -0.36
N THR A 12 2.46 -0.09 0.83
CA THR A 12 3.28 -0.87 1.75
C THR A 12 2.54 -1.06 3.08
N ILE A 13 2.47 -2.31 3.55
CA ILE A 13 1.93 -2.69 4.87
C ILE A 13 2.96 -3.60 5.55
N GLY A 14 3.27 -3.32 6.81
CA GLY A 14 4.17 -4.16 7.61
C GLY A 14 3.56 -5.51 8.01
N ASP A 15 4.09 -6.11 9.08
CA ASP A 15 3.51 -7.31 9.67
C ASP A 15 2.03 -7.09 10.07
N PRO A 16 1.16 -8.10 9.95
CA PRO A 16 1.45 -9.48 9.51
C PRO A 16 1.39 -9.68 7.98
N TYR A 17 1.00 -8.66 7.22
CA TYR A 17 0.69 -8.82 5.79
C TYR A 17 1.89 -8.70 4.87
N LYS A 18 2.96 -8.00 5.30
CA LYS A 18 4.23 -7.84 4.56
C LYS A 18 4.02 -7.48 3.09
N VAL A 19 3.13 -6.52 2.84
CA VAL A 19 2.81 -6.03 1.50
C VAL A 19 3.84 -4.98 1.13
N ASP A 20 4.47 -5.13 -0.02
CA ASP A 20 5.29 -4.09 -0.63
C ASP A 20 5.14 -4.12 -2.15
N ILE A 21 4.26 -3.25 -2.66
CA ILE A 21 3.95 -3.17 -4.09
C ILE A 21 4.32 -1.77 -4.57
N ASP A 22 5.26 -1.69 -5.50
CA ASP A 22 5.52 -0.46 -6.25
C ASP A 22 4.52 -0.34 -7.41
N ILE A 23 4.05 0.89 -7.66
CA ILE A 23 3.10 1.22 -8.72
C ILE A 23 3.68 2.38 -9.52
N ALA A 24 3.97 2.15 -10.81
CA ALA A 24 4.44 3.18 -11.71
C ALA A 24 3.26 3.90 -12.41
N PHE A 25 3.60 4.91 -13.21
CA PHE A 25 2.63 5.65 -13.99
C PHE A 25 1.79 4.74 -14.89
N ALA A 26 0.46 4.88 -14.81
CA ALA A 26 -0.52 4.09 -15.56
C ALA A 26 -0.49 2.57 -15.29
N GLU A 27 0.09 2.14 -14.17
CA GLU A 27 0.04 0.75 -13.70
C GLU A 27 -0.97 0.59 -12.56
N ASN A 28 -1.41 -0.66 -12.36
CA ASN A 28 -2.22 -1.05 -11.22
C ASN A 28 -1.57 -2.26 -10.52
N GLY A 29 -1.76 -2.34 -9.20
CA GLY A 29 -1.37 -3.48 -8.38
C GLY A 29 -2.57 -4.00 -7.59
N ASN A 30 -2.57 -5.28 -7.29
CA ASN A 30 -3.63 -5.93 -6.53
C ASN A 30 -3.03 -6.65 -5.32
N VAL A 31 -3.73 -6.62 -4.19
CA VAL A 31 -3.38 -7.39 -3.00
C VAL A 31 -4.64 -7.99 -2.40
N THR A 32 -4.53 -9.23 -1.91
CA THR A 32 -5.59 -9.91 -1.16
C THR A 32 -5.12 -10.09 0.27
N LEU A 33 -5.92 -9.62 1.23
CA LEU A 33 -5.64 -9.74 2.65
C LEU A 33 -6.60 -10.76 3.26
N THR A 34 -6.07 -11.78 3.91
CA THR A 34 -6.86 -12.74 4.68
C THR A 34 -6.67 -12.47 6.16
N ALA A 35 -7.75 -12.22 6.89
CA ALA A 35 -7.71 -11.94 8.31
C ALA A 35 -8.51 -13.01 9.06
N ASN A 36 -7.90 -13.64 10.07
CA ASN A 36 -8.61 -14.57 10.96
C ASN A 36 -9.34 -13.81 12.09
N ASN A 37 -8.88 -12.59 12.38
CA ASN A 37 -9.44 -11.68 13.38
C ASN A 37 -9.55 -10.28 12.75
N ARG A 38 -10.34 -9.39 13.34
CA ARG A 38 -10.33 -7.97 12.95
C ARG A 38 -8.93 -7.39 13.15
N THR A 39 -8.33 -6.83 12.09
CA THR A 39 -7.02 -6.15 12.16
C THR A 39 -7.11 -4.74 11.58
N THR A 40 -6.36 -3.80 12.15
CA THR A 40 -6.20 -2.45 11.62
C THR A 40 -4.72 -2.18 11.50
N ASN A 41 -4.22 -2.04 10.27
CA ASN A 41 -2.79 -1.92 9.99
C ASN A 41 -2.51 -0.63 9.24
N PRO A 42 -1.41 0.07 9.58
CA PRO A 42 -1.00 1.23 8.82
C PRO A 42 -0.55 0.80 7.41
N TYR A 43 -0.91 1.59 6.41
CA TYR A 43 -0.27 1.55 5.10
C TYR A 43 0.46 2.86 4.83
N TYR A 44 1.49 2.82 4.01
CA TYR A 44 2.23 3.99 3.57
C TYR A 44 2.84 3.81 2.19
N CYS A 45 3.11 4.92 1.50
CA CYS A 45 3.99 4.94 0.35
C CYS A 45 5.42 5.23 0.82
N LYS A 46 6.38 4.36 0.47
CA LYS A 46 7.81 4.52 0.81
C LYS A 46 8.42 5.80 0.25
N TYR A 47 7.91 6.27 -0.90
CA TYR A 47 8.47 7.41 -1.62
C TYR A 47 7.92 8.77 -1.14
N HIS A 48 6.75 8.79 -0.50
CA HIS A 48 6.01 10.02 -0.17
C HIS A 48 5.55 10.06 1.29
N GLN A 49 6.40 9.62 2.21
CA GLN A 49 6.11 9.73 3.63
C GLN A 49 6.30 11.18 4.12
N PRO A 50 5.48 11.67 5.08
CA PRO A 50 4.31 11.00 5.68
C PRO A 50 3.00 11.28 4.93
N VAL A 51 3.06 11.86 3.72
CA VAL A 51 1.91 12.46 3.02
C VAL A 51 0.94 11.39 2.49
N ILE A 52 1.46 10.30 1.93
CA ILE A 52 0.65 9.17 1.45
C ILE A 52 0.73 8.04 2.47
N ALA A 53 -0.18 8.08 3.44
CA ALA A 53 -0.32 7.07 4.49
C ALA A 53 -1.77 6.98 4.97
N GLY A 54 -2.12 5.87 5.61
CA GLY A 54 -3.45 5.65 6.19
C GLY A 54 -3.56 4.32 6.93
N GLN A 55 -4.78 3.80 7.06
CA GLN A 55 -5.06 2.52 7.72
C GLN A 55 -5.90 1.60 6.82
N VAL A 56 -5.62 0.30 6.89
CA VAL A 56 -6.43 -0.76 6.31
C VAL A 56 -7.10 -1.54 7.42
N LEU A 57 -8.43 -1.63 7.38
CA LEU A 57 -9.22 -2.51 8.23
C LEU A 57 -9.50 -3.81 7.46
N ALA A 58 -9.01 -4.93 7.96
CA ALA A 58 -9.38 -6.25 7.47
C ALA A 58 -10.28 -6.95 8.50
N LEU A 59 -11.41 -7.46 8.03
CA LEU A 59 -12.36 -8.22 8.84
C LEU A 59 -12.23 -9.72 8.51
N PRO A 60 -12.56 -10.60 9.46
CA PRO A 60 -12.72 -12.02 9.15
C PRO A 60 -13.73 -12.24 8.01
N GLN A 61 -13.42 -13.20 7.13
CA GLN A 61 -14.35 -13.66 6.09
C GLN A 61 -15.49 -14.48 6.68
#